data_AF-A0A1X7FN03-F1
#
_entry.id   AF-A0A1X7FN03-F1
#
_cell.length_a   1.000
_cell.length_b   1.000
_cell.length_c   1.000
_cell.angle_alpha   90.00
_cell.angle_beta   90.00
_cell.angle_gamma   90.00
#
_symmetry.space_group_name_H-M   'P 1'
#
loop_
_entity.id
_entity.type
_entity.pdbx_description
1 polymer ?
#
loop_
_entity_poly.entity_id
_entity_poly.type
_entity_poly.pdbx_seq_one_letter_code
_entity_poly.pdbx_strand_id
1 'polypeptide(L)' 'MWYGVVKQVGAQQAATMQLSVPVIAALGGVLLIGEAMSLRLLLASLVVLGGVALALLPARPR' A
#
# COMPACT_ATOMS: atom_id res chain seq x y z
N MET A 1 -2.63 8.18 16.19
CA MET A 1 -1.51 7.26 15.93
C MET A 1 -0.71 7.61 14.66
N TRP A 2 -1.34 7.83 13.50
CA TRP A 2 -0.62 8.14 12.22
C TRP A 2 0.39 9.30 12.30
N TYR A 3 0.01 10.46 12.86
CA TYR A 3 0.95 11.58 13.02
C TYR A 3 2.17 11.26 13.91
N GLY A 4 2.07 10.25 14.79
CA GLY A 4 3.20 9.75 15.56
C GLY A 4 4.15 8.90 14.72
N VAL A 5 3.60 8.10 13.80
CA VAL A 5 4.38 7.27 12.85
C VAL A 5 5.03 8.14 11.79
N VAL A 6 4.32 9.11 11.21
CA VAL A 6 4.86 10.05 10.21
C VAL A 6 6.06 10.84 10.72
N LYS A 7 6.12 11.13 12.03
CA LYS A 7 7.31 11.77 12.62
C LYS A 7 8.54 10.85 12.68
N GLN A 8 8.33 9.54 12.61
CA GLN A 8 9.38 8.51 12.70
C GLN A 8 9.78 7.97 11.33
N VAL A 9 8.96 8.17 10.29
CA VAL A 9 9.25 7.78 8.91
C VAL A 9 9.50 9.02 8.05
N GLY A 10 10.41 8.95 7.08
CA GLY A 10 10.65 10.09 6.17
C GLY A 10 9.39 10.43 5.36
N ALA A 11 9.23 11.70 4.97
CA ALA A 11 8.04 12.16 4.21
C ALA A 11 7.77 11.33 2.94
N GLN A 12 8.84 10.89 2.26
CA GLN A 12 8.76 10.00 1.10
C GLN A 12 8.20 8.62 1.47
N GLN A 13 8.68 8.00 2.54
CA GLN A 13 8.20 6.70 3.00
C GLN A 13 6.74 6.79 3.47
N ALA A 14 6.37 7.87 4.15
CA ALA A 14 4.98 8.12 4.55
C ALA A 14 4.05 8.19 3.33
N ALA A 15 4.47 8.91 2.27
CA ALA A 15 3.70 9.00 1.02
C ALA A 15 3.58 7.63 0.33
N THR A 16 4.65 6.84 0.29
CA THR A 16 4.61 5.48 -0.27
C THR A 16 3.70 4.55 0.53
N MET A 17 3.73 4.61 1.87
CA MET A 17 2.83 3.82 2.71
C MET A 17 1.34 4.17 2.48
N GLN A 18 1.02 5.42 2.12
CA GLN A 18 -0.36 5.80 1.81
C GLN A 18 -0.94 5.05 0.60
N LEU A 19 -0.09 4.59 -0.32
CA LEU A 19 -0.53 3.80 -1.47
C LEU A 19 -1.08 2.43 -1.09
N SER A 20 -0.82 1.90 0.12
CA SER A 20 -1.42 0.64 0.57
C SER A 20 -2.85 0.80 1.07
N VAL A 21 -3.28 2.01 1.47
CA VAL A 21 -4.63 2.25 2.02
C VAL A 21 -5.75 1.87 1.04
N PRO A 22 -5.69 2.24 -0.25
CA PRO A 22 -6.69 1.81 -1.23
C PRO A 22 -6.78 0.28 -1.38
N VAL A 23 -5.65 -0.42 -1.29
CA VAL A 23 -5.61 -1.89 -1.39
C VAL A 23 -6.31 -2.52 -0.18
N ILE A 24 -6.03 -2.02 1.02
CA ILE A 24 -6.70 -2.48 2.24
C ILE A 24 -8.21 -2.22 2.17
N ALA A 25 -8.62 -1.03 1.70
CA ALA A 25 -10.03 -0.69 1.52
C ALA A 25 -10.73 -1.61 0.51
N ALA A 26 -10.09 -1.87 -0.63
CA ALA A 26 -10.58 -2.78 -1.66
C ALA A 26 -10.77 -4.21 -1.12
N LEU A 27 -9.79 -4.74 -0.39
CA LEU A 27 -9.90 -6.05 0.27
C LEU A 27 -11.01 -6.06 1.33
N GLY A 28 -11.16 -4.97 2.09
CA GLY A 28 -12.26 -4.79 3.03
C GLY A 28 -13.63 -4.83 2.34
N GLY A 29 -13.79 -4.20 1.17
CA GLY A 29 -15.01 -4.25 0.37
C GLY A 29 -15.36 -5.67 -0.08
N VAL A 30 -14.36 -6.44 -0.54
CA VAL A 30 -14.58 -7.85 -0.91
C VAL A 30 -14.97 -8.71 0.29
N LEU A 31 -14.27 -8.55 1.43
CA LEU A 31 -14.47 -9.42 2.61
C LEU A 31 -15.70 -9.06 3.44
N LEU A 32 -16.00 -7.77 3.62
CA LEU A 32 -17.07 -7.29 4.51
C LEU A 32 -18.37 -7.01 3.78
N ILE A 33 -18.30 -6.52 2.54
CA ILE A 33 -19.46 -6.10 1.75
C ILE A 33 -19.79 -7.15 0.68
N GLY A 34 -18.86 -8.08 0.40
CA GLY A 34 -19.06 -9.13 -0.60
C GLY A 34 -18.90 -8.63 -2.03
N GLU A 35 -18.15 -7.55 -2.25
CA GLU A 35 -17.85 -7.11 -3.61
C GLU A 35 -17.14 -8.20 -4.41
N ALA A 36 -17.46 -8.29 -5.70
CA ALA A 36 -16.87 -9.30 -6.57
C ALA A 36 -15.35 -9.10 -6.71
N MET A 37 -14.58 -10.11 -6.30
CA MET A 37 -13.14 -10.14 -6.53
C MET A 37 -12.86 -10.20 -8.04
N SER A 38 -12.55 -9.04 -8.62
CA SER A 38 -12.22 -8.95 -10.05
C SER A 38 -10.73 -9.15 -10.29
N LEU A 39 -10.38 -9.72 -11.44
CA LEU A 39 -9.00 -9.89 -11.87
C LEU A 39 -8.25 -8.55 -11.96
N ARG A 40 -8.96 -7.47 -12.34
CA ARG A 40 -8.44 -6.10 -12.35
C ARG A 40 -8.04 -5.63 -10.95
N LEU A 41 -8.87 -5.88 -9.94
CA LEU A 41 -8.61 -5.50 -8.55
C LEU A 41 -7.42 -6.26 -7.98
N LEU A 42 -7.32 -7.55 -8.29
CA LEU A 42 -6.19 -8.40 -7.92
C LEU A 42 -4.88 -7.88 -8.53
N LEU A 43 -4.84 -7.65 -9.84
CA LEU A 43 -3.65 -7.16 -10.53
C LEU A 43 -3.25 -5.75 -10.08
N ALA A 44 -4.22 -4.84 -9.93
CA ALA A 44 -3.95 -3.49 -9.44
C ALA A 44 -3.34 -3.52 -8.02
N SER A 45 -3.89 -4.35 -7.14
CA SER A 45 -3.36 -4.52 -5.77
C SER A 45 -1.93 -5.05 -5.80
N LEU A 46 -1.65 -6.02 -6.67
CA LEU A 46 -0.31 -6.60 -6.83
C LEU A 46 0.71 -5.57 -7.33
N VAL A 47 0.34 -4.76 -8.33
CA VAL A 47 1.20 -3.70 -8.87
C VAL A 47 1.48 -2.62 -7.82
N VAL A 48 0.45 -2.18 -7.09
CA VAL A 48 0.60 -1.16 -6.05
C VAL A 48 1.48 -1.66 -4.91
N LEU A 49 1.22 -2.85 -4.38
CA LEU A 49 2.03 -3.43 -3.31
C LEU A 49 3.45 -3.72 -3.76
N GLY A 50 3.64 -4.19 -5.00
CA GLY A 50 4.96 -4.38 -5.60
C GLY A 50 5.74 -3.06 -5.71
N GLY A 51 5.10 -1.99 -6.19
CA GLY A 51 5.70 -0.66 -6.25
C GLY A 51 6.07 -0.09 -4.89
N VAL A 52 5.20 -0.27 -3.89
CA VAL A 52 5.47 0.09 -2.48
C VAL A 52 6.68 -0.66 -1.95
N ALA A 53 6.76 -1.97 -2.17
CA ALA A 53 7.90 -2.78 -1.72
C ALA A 53 9.21 -2.31 -2.36
N LEU A 54 9.22 -2.07 -3.68
CA LEU A 54 10.39 -1.55 -4.39
C LEU A 54 10.82 -0.16 -3.90
N ALA A 55 9.87 0.73 -3.61
CA ALA A 55 10.16 2.08 -3.14
C ALA A 55 10.64 2.13 -1.68
N LEU A 56 10.28 1.15 -0.85
CA LEU A 56 10.70 1.05 0.54
C LEU A 56 11.99 0.22 0.72
N LEU A 57 12.36 -0.60 -0.27
CA LEU A 57 13.61 -1.35 -0.24
C LEU A 57 14.81 -0.37 -0.23
N PRO A 58 15.80 -0.56 0.67
CA PRO A 58 16.98 0.27 0.70
C PRO A 58 17.73 0.15 -0.62
N ALA A 59 17.97 1.27 -1.30
CA ALA A 59 18.87 1.31 -2.43
C ALA A 59 20.25 0.84 -1.95
N ARG A 60 20.76 -0.24 -2.56
CA ARG A 60 22.05 -0.86 -2.21
C ARG A 60 23.13 0.23 -2.08
N PRO A 61 23.84 0.32 -0.94
CA PRO A 61 24.94 1.28 -0.81
C PRO A 61 25.99 0.94 -1.88
N ARG A 62 26.33 1.93 -2.71
CA ARG A 62 27.44 1.87 -3.65
C ARG A 62 28.74 2.16 -2.91
#